data_AF-A0A6N7TNV9-F1
#
_entry.id   AF-A0A6N7TNV9-F1
#
_cell.length_a   1.000
_cell.length_b   1.000
_cell.length_c   1.000
_cell.angle_alpha   90.00
_cell.angle_beta   90.00
_cell.angle_gamma   90.00
#
_symmetry.space_group_name_H-M   'P 1'
#
loop_
_entity.id
_entity.type
_entity.pdbx_description
1 polymer ?
#
loop_
_entity_poly.entity_id
_entity_poly.type
_entity_poly.pdbx_seq_one_letter_code
_entity_poly.pdbx_strand_id
1 'polypeptide(L)' 'MNTQKYYAWYTVWDRKTGRLLCSGRPADCAKALGFASKKSFWASIRHSQKRGHQRKYEVLREEIRKSEVD' A
#
# COMPACT_ATOMS: atom_id res chain seq x y z
N MET A 1 -5.88 -26.32 -1.89
CA MET A 1 -6.01 -24.98 -1.27
C MET A 1 -4.72 -24.22 -1.50
N ASN A 2 -4.74 -23.14 -2.28
CA ASN A 2 -3.52 -22.40 -2.62
C ASN A 2 -3.21 -21.43 -1.47
N THR A 3 -2.40 -21.87 -0.49
CA THR A 3 -2.01 -21.02 0.64
C THR A 3 -1.09 -19.94 0.12
N GLN A 4 -1.59 -18.71 -0.01
CA GLN A 4 -0.78 -17.58 -0.47
C GLN A 4 0.43 -17.42 0.47
N LYS A 5 1.64 -17.66 -0.04
CA LYS A 5 2.90 -17.70 0.76
C LYS A 5 3.45 -16.32 1.10
N TYR A 6 2.89 -15.28 0.50
CA TYR A 6 3.37 -13.90 0.60
C TYR A 6 2.24 -12.95 0.99
N TYR A 7 2.57 -11.90 1.73
CA TYR A 7 1.75 -10.72 1.93
C TYR A 7 2.19 -9.60 1.00
N ALA A 8 1.22 -8.92 0.40
CA ALA A 8 1.50 -7.63 -0.22
C ALA A 8 1.78 -6.61 0.88
N TRP A 9 2.94 -5.98 0.83
CA TRP A 9 3.37 -4.93 1.75
C TRP A 9 3.47 -3.60 1.01
N TYR A 10 3.06 -2.53 1.68
CA TYR A 10 3.08 -1.19 1.13
C TYR A 10 3.80 -0.26 2.07
N THR A 11 4.76 0.46 1.53
CA THR A 11 5.38 1.60 2.20
C THR A 11 4.93 2.86 1.47
N VAL A 12 4.32 3.78 2.21
CA VAL A 12 3.67 4.98 1.67
C VAL A 12 4.26 6.21 2.30
N TRP A 13 4.73 7.13 1.46
CA TRP A 13 5.25 8.43 1.87
C TRP A 13 4.36 9.56 1.35
N ASP A 14 4.32 10.68 2.06
CA ASP A 14 3.79 11.92 1.53
C ASP A 14 4.69 12.41 0.40
N ARG A 15 4.13 12.62 -0.78
CA ARG A 15 4.93 12.97 -1.97
C ARG A 15 5.56 14.37 -1.88
N LYS A 16 4.96 15.28 -1.11
CA LYS A 16 5.47 16.66 -1.00
C LYS A 16 6.58 16.76 0.02
N THR A 17 6.42 16.10 1.16
CA THR A 17 7.35 16.23 2.29
C THR A 17 8.31 15.06 2.43
N GLY A 18 8.11 13.96 1.69
CA GLY A 18 8.88 12.72 1.84
C GLY A 18 8.63 11.99 3.17
N ARG A 19 7.64 12.43 3.97
CA ARG A 19 7.40 11.87 5.31
C ARG A 19 6.74 10.50 5.16
N LEU A 20 7.27 9.50 5.85
CA LEU A 20 6.62 8.19 5.94
C LEU A 20 5.24 8.34 6.60
N LEU A 21 4.20 7.86 5.93
CA LEU A 21 2.82 7.89 6.41
C LEU A 21 2.40 6.55 7.01
N CYS A 22 2.73 5.46 6.32
CA CYS A 22 2.48 4.11 6.82
C CYS A 22 3.36 3.08 6.10
N SER A 23 3.62 1.97 6.79
CA SER A 23 4.27 0.78 6.24
C SER A 23 3.52 -0.43 6.78
N GLY A 24 2.99 -1.28 5.90
CA GLY A 24 2.14 -2.38 6.36
C GLY A 24 1.38 -3.12 5.28
N ARG A 25 0.51 -4.03 5.73
CA ARG A 25 -0.44 -4.69 4.84
C ARG A 25 -1.45 -3.66 4.33
N PRO A 26 -2.03 -3.86 3.14
CA PRO A 26 -2.89 -2.85 2.52
C PRO A 26 -4.16 -2.51 3.31
N ALA A 27 -4.64 -3.39 4.20
CA ALA A 27 -5.73 -3.05 5.12
C ALA A 27 -5.28 -2.05 6.20
N ASP A 28 -4.07 -2.21 6.72
CA ASP A 28 -3.47 -1.35 7.74
C ASP A 28 -3.17 0.03 7.14
N CYS A 29 -2.58 0.06 5.92
CA CYS A 29 -2.35 1.31 5.18
C CYS A 29 -3.66 2.02 4.82
N ALA A 30 -4.71 1.28 4.44
CA ALA A 30 -6.02 1.87 4.15
C ALA A 30 -6.58 2.59 5.38
N LYS A 31 -6.52 1.94 6.56
CA LYS A 31 -6.97 2.53 7.82
C LYS A 31 -6.15 3.78 8.18
N ALA A 32 -4.82 3.69 8.10
CA ALA A 32 -3.93 4.80 8.45
C ALA A 32 -4.13 6.04 7.56
N LEU A 33 -4.49 5.85 6.29
CA LEU A 33 -4.69 6.94 5.32
C LEU A 33 -6.16 7.39 5.19
N GLY A 34 -7.08 6.79 5.96
CA GLY A 34 -8.51 7.14 5.96
C GLY A 34 -9.31 6.63 4.75
N PHE A 35 -8.87 5.55 4.10
CA PHE A 35 -9.65 4.89 3.05
C PHE A 35 -10.76 4.02 3.65
N ALA A 36 -11.92 3.98 2.98
CA ALA A 36 -13.06 3.16 3.39
C ALA A 36 -12.76 1.65 3.42
N SER A 37 -11.86 1.17 2.56
CA SER A 37 -11.46 -0.24 2.52
C SER A 37 -10.08 -0.45 1.88
N LYS A 38 -9.55 -1.67 2.05
CA LYS A 38 -8.40 -2.18 1.29
C LYS A 38 -8.60 -2.06 -0.23
N LYS A 39 -9.81 -2.34 -0.73
CA LYS A 39 -10.12 -2.28 -2.17
C LYS A 39 -10.05 -0.85 -2.69
N SER A 40 -10.58 0.13 -1.95
CA SER A 40 -10.51 1.54 -2.35
C SER A 40 -9.08 2.07 -2.33
N PHE A 41 -8.26 1.63 -1.36
CA PHE A 41 -6.83 1.95 -1.33
C PHE A 41 -6.14 1.42 -2.61
N TRP A 42 -6.30 0.14 -2.94
CA TRP A 42 -5.72 -0.44 -4.15
C TRP A 42 -6.19 0.23 -5.44
N ALA A 43 -7.48 0.54 -5.54
CA ALA A 43 -8.02 1.26 -6.69
C ALA A 43 -7.34 2.63 -6.84
N SER A 44 -7.20 3.38 -5.75
CA SER A 44 -6.52 4.68 -5.75
C SER A 44 -5.08 4.55 -6.26
N ILE A 45 -4.28 3.62 -5.73
CA ILE A 45 -2.89 3.41 -6.16
C ILE A 45 -2.83 3.02 -7.64
N ARG A 46 -3.64 2.04 -8.07
CA ARG A 46 -3.65 1.55 -9.46
C ARG A 46 -4.07 2.64 -10.45
N HIS A 47 -5.10 3.41 -10.12
CA HIS A 47 -5.57 4.48 -11.00
C HIS A 47 -4.54 5.60 -11.10
N SER A 48 -3.87 5.95 -10.01
CA SER A 48 -2.81 6.95 -10.02
C SER A 48 -1.58 6.50 -10.83
N GLN A 49 -1.19 5.23 -10.74
CA GLN A 49 -0.12 4.65 -11.57
C GLN A 49 -0.51 4.65 -13.06
N LYS A 50 -1.73 4.21 -13.40
CA LYS A 50 -2.22 4.18 -14.79
C LYS A 50 -2.29 5.59 -15.41
N ARG A 51 -2.64 6.60 -14.61
CA ARG A 51 -2.71 8.00 -15.06
C ARG A 51 -1.33 8.69 -15.09
N GLY A 52 -0.26 7.99 -14.72
CA GLY A 52 1.10 8.54 -14.70
C GLY A 52 1.33 9.66 -13.68
N HIS A 53 0.40 9.85 -12.74
CA HIS A 53 0.42 11.02 -11.86
C HIS A 53 -0.14 10.66 -10.47
N GLN A 54 0.69 10.03 -9.65
CA GLN A 54 0.38 9.94 -8.22
C GLN A 54 0.71 11.30 -7.58
N ARG A 55 -0.33 12.05 -7.20
CA ARG A 55 -0.18 13.45 -6.73
C ARG A 55 0.04 13.54 -5.22
N LYS A 56 -0.49 12.59 -4.46
CA LYS A 56 -0.54 12.66 -2.99
C LYS A 56 0.54 11.82 -2.32
N TYR A 57 0.86 10.67 -2.90
CA TYR A 57 1.71 9.66 -2.25
C TYR A 57 2.89 9.25 -3.12
N GLU A 58 3.97 8.83 -2.50
CA GLU A 58 4.96 7.94 -3.11
C GLU A 58 4.74 6.55 -2.51
N VAL A 59 4.80 5.50 -3.33
CA VAL A 59 4.39 4.15 -2.91
C VAL A 59 5.35 3.10 -3.42
N LEU A 60 5.92 2.34 -2.49
CA LEU A 60 6.63 1.10 -2.75
C LEU A 60 5.72 -0.07 -2.43
N ARG A 61 5.67 -1.05 -3.34
CA ARG A 61 4.94 -2.30 -3.15
C ARG A 61 5.93 -3.45 -3.18
N GLU A 62 5.89 -4.28 -2.15
CA GLU A 62 6.74 -5.45 -1.99
C GLU A 62 5.88 -6.70 -1.72
N GLU A 63 6.46 -7.87 -1.96
CA GLU A 63 5.88 -9.15 -1.56
C GLU A 63 6.75 -9.76 -0.47
N ILE A 64 6.27 -9.73 0.77
CA ILE A 64 7.00 -10.22 1.95
C ILE A 64 6.51 -11.64 2.26
N ARG A 65 7.43 -12.55 2.59
CA ARG A 65 7.05 -13.92 2.98
C ARG A 65 6.25 -13.89 4.27
N LYS A 66 5.21 -14.72 4.37
CA LYS A 66 4.42 -14.80 5.61
C LYS A 66 5.27 -15.13 6.84
N SER A 67 6.28 -15.98 6.67
CA SER A 67 7.25 -16.36 7.71
C SER A 67 8.14 -15.23 8.22
N GLU A 68 8.13 -14.06 7.58
CA GLU A 68 8.90 -12.89 8.03
C GLU A 68 8.04 -11.91 8.85
N VAL A 69 6.73 -12.17 8.94
CA VAL A 69 5.74 -11.28 9.60
C VAL A 69 5.04 -11.98 10.76
N ASP A 70 4.81 -13.29 10.65
CA ASP A 70 4.37 -14.18 11.76
C ASP A 70 5.56 -14.56 12.65
#